data_AF-A0AAP8Z1Y8-F1
#
_entry.id   AF-A0AAP8Z1Y8-F1
#
_cell.length_a   1.000
_cell.length_b   1.000
_cell.length_c   1.000
_cell.angle_alpha   90.00
_cell.angle_beta   90.00
_cell.angle_gamma   90.00
#
_symmetry.space_group_name_H-M   'P 1'
#
loop_
_entity.id
_entity.type
_entity.pdbx_description
1 polymer ?
#
loop_
_entity_poly.entity_id
_entity_poly.type
_entity_poly.pdbx_seq_one_letter_code
_entity_poly.pdbx_strand_id
1 'polypeptide(L)'
;MGPSNLVTEAGKIVCYTDANIIDGKRIVGTLCATPRSGFLSDGEPQVLAGVNYRQPFRIDLSKATKGEQLPFGDKTGLLECEPDEADGAKSTPVKFCKVTINGQALVSAKITFAYK
;
A
#
# COMPACT_ATOMS: atom_id res chain seq x y z
N MET A 1 15.42 -1.69 6.82
CA MET A 1 14.20 -1.66 7.67
C MET A 1 13.23 -2.67 7.07
N GLY A 2 12.61 -3.51 7.91
CA GLY A 2 11.62 -4.49 7.45
C GLY A 2 10.25 -3.83 7.19
N PRO A 3 9.30 -4.55 6.58
CA PRO A 3 7.96 -4.02 6.35
C PRO A 3 7.27 -3.70 7.68
N SER A 4 6.52 -2.60 7.69
CA SER A 4 5.60 -2.32 8.79
C SER A 4 4.37 -3.23 8.70
N ASN A 5 3.74 -3.54 9.84
CA ASN A 5 2.48 -4.27 9.87
C ASN A 5 1.33 -3.28 10.02
N LEU A 6 0.45 -3.22 9.02
CA LEU A 6 -0.76 -2.42 9.00
C LEU A 6 -1.97 -3.33 9.17
N VAL A 7 -2.79 -3.07 10.19
CA VAL A 7 -4.09 -3.73 10.35
C VAL A 7 -5.15 -2.67 10.14
N THR A 8 -5.94 -2.81 9.07
CA THR A 8 -7.06 -1.91 8.81
C THR A 8 -8.17 -2.13 9.85
N GLU A 9 -8.95 -1.10 10.14
CA GLU A 9 -10.09 -1.15 11.07
C GLU A 9 -11.30 -0.45 10.45
N ALA A 10 -12.50 -0.82 10.90
CA ALA A 10 -13.75 -0.21 10.45
C ALA A 10 -13.70 1.32 10.47
N GLY A 11 -13.93 1.93 9.29
CA GLY A 11 -13.98 3.38 9.12
C GLY A 11 -12.63 4.11 9.22
N LYS A 12 -11.50 3.41 9.35
CA LYS A 12 -10.18 4.03 9.48
C LYS A 12 -9.23 3.67 8.35
N ILE A 13 -8.68 4.69 7.71
CA ILE A 13 -7.52 4.53 6.83
C ILE A 13 -6.28 4.44 7.72
N VAL A 14 -5.51 3.36 7.58
CA VAL A 14 -4.24 3.19 8.33
C VAL A 14 -3.08 3.47 7.40
N CYS A 15 -2.10 4.23 7.89
CA CYS A 15 -0.96 4.69 7.11
C CYS A 15 0.35 4.34 7.80
N TYR A 16 1.33 3.95 7.01
CA TYR A 16 2.73 3.88 7.39
C TYR A 16 3.53 4.84 6.50
N THR A 17 4.56 5.45 7.07
CA THR A 17 5.49 6.32 6.33
C THR A 17 6.90 5.89 6.66
N ASP A 18 7.73 5.80 5.63
CA ASP A 18 9.16 5.51 5.74
C ASP A 18 9.95 6.50 4.90
N ALA A 19 11.24 6.64 5.18
CA ALA A 19 12.13 7.50 4.42
C ALA A 19 13.39 6.73 4.02
N ASN A 20 13.61 6.60 2.72
CA ASN A 20 14.77 5.89 2.17
C ASN A 20 15.55 6.79 1.21
N ILE A 21 16.80 6.42 0.95
CA ILE A 21 17.64 7.10 -0.04
C ILE A 21 17.35 6.50 -1.42
N ILE A 22 16.82 7.32 -2.31
CA ILE A 22 16.57 6.98 -3.72
C ILE A 22 17.42 7.91 -4.58
N ASP A 23 18.28 7.34 -5.43
CA ASP A 23 19.21 8.09 -6.28
C ASP A 23 20.00 9.18 -5.51
N GLY A 24 20.49 8.83 -4.32
CA GLY A 24 21.27 9.74 -3.46
C GLY A 24 20.45 10.84 -2.76
N LYS A 25 19.12 10.86 -2.92
CA LYS A 25 18.22 11.81 -2.25
C LYS A 25 17.34 11.10 -1.24
N ARG A 26 17.17 11.69 -0.06
CA ARG A 26 16.18 11.20 0.92
C ARG A 26 14.78 11.47 0.40
N ILE A 27 14.00 10.42 0.20
CA ILE A 27 12.61 10.48 -0.23
C ILE A 27 11.76 9.85 0.87
N VAL A 28 10.64 10.50 1.18
CA VAL A 28 9.64 9.97 2.11
C VAL A 28 8.54 9.30 1.31
N GLY A 29 8.27 8.02 1.58
CA GLY A 29 7.16 7.26 1.03
C GLY A 29 6.08 7.04 2.07
N THR A 30 4.83 7.19 1.66
CA THR A 30 3.66 6.89 2.49
C THR A 30 2.86 5.79 1.82
N LEU A 31 2.47 4.77 2.59
CA LEU A 31 1.61 3.69 2.16
C LEU A 31 0.45 3.57 3.14
N CYS A 32 -0.78 3.65 2.65
CA CYS A 32 -1.97 3.47 3.46
C CYS A 32 -2.88 2.39 2.89
N ALA A 33 -3.82 1.93 3.70
CA ALA A 33 -4.87 1.02 3.26
C ALA A 33 -6.23 1.40 3.85
N THR A 34 -7.27 1.13 3.06
CA THR A 34 -8.67 1.17 3.52
C THR A 34 -9.12 -0.22 3.94
N PRO A 35 -10.02 -0.34 4.94
CA PRO A 35 -10.60 -1.61 5.32
C PRO A 35 -11.47 -2.17 4.19
N ARG A 36 -11.74 -3.46 4.26
CA ARG A 36 -12.67 -4.13 3.35
C ARG A 36 -14.11 -3.78 3.75
N SER A 37 -14.97 -3.41 2.80
CA SER A 37 -16.37 -3.20 3.17
C SER A 37 -17.08 -4.52 3.45
N GLY A 38 -17.98 -4.50 4.45
CA GLY A 38 -18.94 -5.57 4.72
C GLY A 38 -20.18 -5.54 3.81
N PHE A 39 -20.38 -4.46 3.03
CA PHE A 39 -21.48 -4.30 2.10
C PHE A 39 -21.03 -4.57 0.66
N LEU A 40 -21.84 -5.30 -0.12
CA LEU A 40 -21.54 -5.72 -1.49
C LEU A 40 -21.37 -4.56 -2.50
N SER A 41 -21.78 -3.34 -2.15
CA SER A 41 -21.82 -2.16 -3.03
C SER A 41 -20.61 -1.23 -2.93
N ASP A 42 -19.75 -1.38 -1.94
CA ASP A 42 -18.73 -0.36 -1.59
C ASP A 42 -17.38 -0.56 -2.30
N GLY A 43 -17.29 -1.54 -3.21
CA GLY A 43 -16.08 -1.84 -3.97
C GLY A 43 -15.03 -2.61 -3.18
N GLU A 44 -13.91 -2.91 -3.86
CA GLU A 44 -12.77 -3.59 -3.25
C GLU A 44 -11.95 -2.64 -2.36
N PRO A 45 -11.14 -3.17 -1.41
CA PRO A 45 -10.21 -2.33 -0.66
C PRO A 45 -9.27 -1.56 -1.58
N GLN A 46 -8.79 -0.43 -1.10
CA GLN A 46 -7.83 0.43 -1.79
C GLN A 46 -6.55 0.57 -0.99
N VAL A 47 -5.43 0.61 -1.71
CA VAL A 47 -4.09 0.98 -1.22
C VAL A 47 -3.78 2.38 -1.71
N LEU A 48 -3.24 3.19 -0.81
CA LEU A 48 -2.85 4.56 -1.12
C LEU A 48 -1.35 4.67 -1.08
N ALA A 49 -0.76 5.29 -2.09
CA ALA A 49 0.68 5.50 -2.18
C ALA A 49 1.01 6.97 -2.45
N GLY A 50 1.90 7.54 -1.63
CA GLY A 50 2.30 8.94 -1.69
C GLY A 50 3.79 9.13 -1.52
N VAL A 51 4.29 10.27 -1.99
CA VAL A 51 5.69 10.68 -1.86
C VAL A 51 5.78 12.10 -1.33
N ASN A 52 6.70 12.35 -0.39
CA ASN A 52 7.01 13.68 0.18
C ASN A 52 5.77 14.43 0.68
N TYR A 53 4.86 13.74 1.37
CA TYR A 53 3.63 14.30 1.94
C TYR A 53 2.64 14.91 0.93
N ARG A 54 2.79 14.61 -0.37
CA ARG A 54 1.78 14.94 -1.38
C ARG A 54 0.54 14.07 -1.22
N GLN A 55 -0.57 14.53 -1.80
CA GLN A 55 -1.80 13.75 -1.85
C GLN A 55 -1.52 12.37 -2.46
N PRO A 56 -1.82 11.27 -1.76
CA PRO A 56 -1.51 9.94 -2.25
C PRO A 56 -2.49 9.52 -3.35
N PHE A 57 -2.00 8.72 -4.28
CA PHE A 57 -2.83 8.05 -5.28
C PHE A 57 -3.64 6.95 -4.60
N ARG A 58 -4.92 6.84 -4.94
CA ARG A 58 -5.82 5.77 -4.47
C ARG A 58 -5.94 4.72 -5.54
N ILE A 59 -5.45 3.52 -5.25
CA ILE A 59 -5.40 2.41 -6.20
C ILE A 59 -6.19 1.24 -5.63
N ASP A 60 -7.08 0.67 -6.45
CA ASP A 60 -7.84 -0.51 -6.07
C ASP A 60 -6.91 -1.71 -5.86
N LEU A 61 -7.20 -2.57 -4.88
CA LEU A 61 -6.30 -3.64 -4.47
C LEU A 61 -5.96 -4.59 -5.62
N SER A 62 -6.92 -4.89 -6.50
CA SER A 62 -6.72 -5.73 -7.68
C SER A 62 -5.72 -5.12 -8.67
N LYS A 63 -5.71 -3.80 -8.83
CA LYS A 63 -4.73 -3.08 -9.68
C LYS A 63 -3.37 -3.06 -9.02
N ALA A 64 -3.31 -2.74 -7.73
CA ALA A 64 -2.06 -2.80 -6.96
C ALA A 64 -1.46 -4.22 -6.98
N THR A 65 -2.29 -5.26 -6.98
CA THR A 65 -1.82 -6.66 -7.07
C THR A 65 -1.21 -7.00 -8.45
N LYS A 66 -1.58 -6.27 -9.51
CA LYS A 66 -0.98 -6.41 -10.85
C LYS A 66 0.26 -5.54 -11.06
N GLY A 67 0.56 -4.65 -10.11
CA GLY A 67 1.55 -3.60 -10.26
C GLY A 67 0.99 -2.40 -11.02
N GLU A 68 0.92 -1.25 -10.37
CA GLU A 68 0.44 0.00 -10.95
C GLU A 68 1.55 1.05 -10.97
N GLN A 69 1.77 1.69 -12.12
CA GLN A 69 2.73 2.78 -12.24
C GLN A 69 2.11 4.10 -11.79
N LEU A 70 2.81 4.81 -10.90
CA LEU A 70 2.31 6.04 -10.28
C LEU A 70 3.24 7.22 -10.61
N PRO A 71 2.71 8.33 -11.15
CA PRO A 71 3.51 9.51 -11.47
C PRO A 71 3.72 10.37 -10.22
N PHE A 72 4.85 10.21 -9.54
CA PHE A 72 5.24 11.03 -8.39
C PHE A 72 5.98 12.31 -8.83
N GLY A 73 5.33 13.12 -9.67
CA GLY A 73 5.92 14.33 -10.24
C GLY A 73 6.95 14.00 -11.32
N ASP A 74 8.23 14.23 -11.03
CA ASP A 74 9.36 13.97 -11.94
C ASP A 74 9.82 12.50 -11.94
N LYS A 75 9.23 11.66 -11.07
CA LYS A 75 9.61 10.26 -10.89
C LYS A 75 8.41 9.37 -11.16
N THR A 76 8.65 8.22 -11.78
CA THR A 76 7.65 7.15 -11.88
C THR A 76 7.95 6.11 -10.82
N GLY A 77 6.98 5.86 -9.95
CA GLY A 77 7.04 4.76 -8.99
C GLY A 77 6.19 3.57 -9.44
N LEU A 78 6.42 2.41 -8.85
CA LEU A 78 5.60 1.22 -8.99
C LEU A 78 5.01 0.86 -7.63
N LEU A 79 3.69 0.84 -7.53
CA LEU A 79 2.97 0.24 -6.41
C LEU A 79 2.63 -1.20 -6.76
N GLU A 80 3.14 -2.15 -5.98
CA GLU A 80 2.89 -3.58 -6.17
C GLU A 80 2.50 -4.21 -4.83
N CYS A 81 1.40 -4.97 -4.84
CA CYS A 81 1.01 -5.83 -3.74
C CYS A 81 1.12 -7.30 -4.16
N GLU A 82 1.61 -8.14 -3.26
CA GLU A 82 1.70 -9.56 -3.52
C GLU A 82 0.29 -10.22 -3.51
N PRO A 83 0.16 -11.40 -4.14
CA PRO A 83 -0.99 -12.27 -3.94
C PRO A 83 -1.23 -12.53 -2.44
N ASP A 84 -2.43 -12.98 -2.08
CA ASP A 84 -2.75 -13.21 -0.67
C ASP A 84 -1.75 -14.21 -0.06
N GLU A 85 -1.16 -13.85 1.07
CA GLU A 85 -0.45 -14.85 1.86
C GLU A 85 -1.50 -15.82 2.40
N ALA A 86 -1.28 -17.11 2.16
CA ALA A 86 -2.13 -18.18 2.68
C ALA A 86 -1.90 -18.33 4.20
N ASP A 87 -2.40 -17.39 4.98
CA ASP A 87 -2.38 -17.52 6.44
C ASP A 87 -3.61 -18.34 6.84
N GLY A 88 -3.40 -19.66 6.87
CA GLY A 88 -4.43 -20.66 7.14
C GLY A 88 -4.98 -20.52 8.55
N ALA A 89 -6.03 -19.71 8.74
CA ALA A 89 -7.02 -19.85 9.82
C ALA A 89 -8.10 -18.75 9.85
N LYS A 90 -7.94 -17.61 9.15
CA LYS A 90 -8.94 -16.52 9.20
C LYS A 90 -9.18 -15.93 7.81
N SER A 91 -10.44 -15.70 7.47
CA SER A 91 -10.96 -15.17 6.20
C SER A 91 -10.53 -13.73 5.86
N THR A 92 -9.48 -13.21 6.50
CA THR A 92 -9.02 -11.83 6.38
C THR A 92 -7.80 -11.77 5.46
N PRO A 93 -7.89 -11.16 4.27
CA PRO A 93 -6.78 -11.15 3.33
C PRO A 93 -5.60 -10.35 3.89
N VAL A 94 -4.41 -10.92 3.75
CA VAL A 94 -3.13 -10.30 4.12
C VAL A 94 -2.28 -10.16 2.87
N LYS A 95 -1.81 -8.95 2.59
CA LYS A 95 -0.93 -8.69 1.43
C LYS A 95 0.30 -7.89 1.83
N PHE A 96 1.43 -8.26 1.26
CA PHE A 96 2.63 -7.43 1.31
C PHE A 96 2.58 -6.41 0.16
N CYS A 97 2.58 -5.12 0.46
CA CYS A 97 2.58 -4.04 -0.52
C CYS A 97 3.86 -3.23 -0.42
N LYS A 98 4.44 -2.87 -1.57
CA LYS A 98 5.64 -2.04 -1.66
C LYS A 98 5.48 -0.96 -2.73
N VAL A 99 6.11 0.17 -2.49
CA VAL A 99 6.34 1.21 -3.49
C VAL A 99 7.83 1.24 -3.81
N THR A 100 8.16 1.11 -5.09
CA THR A 100 9.52 1.32 -5.59
C THR A 100 9.58 2.55 -6.48
N ILE A 101 10.74 3.20 -6.52
CA ILE A 101 11.05 4.26 -7.49
C ILE A 101 12.39 3.89 -8.11
N ASN A 102 12.46 3.89 -9.44
CA ASN A 102 13.66 3.49 -10.19
C ASN A 102 14.22 2.11 -9.74
N GLY A 103 13.33 1.18 -9.40
CA GLY A 103 13.70 -0.16 -8.91
C GLY A 103 14.16 -0.22 -7.45
N GLN A 104 14.31 0.92 -6.77
CA GLN A 104 14.71 1.00 -5.36
C GLN A 104 13.47 1.03 -4.46
N ALA A 105 13.46 0.22 -3.40
CA ALA A 105 12.35 0.19 -2.44
C ALA A 105 12.29 1.50 -1.64
N LEU A 106 11.14 2.17 -1.69
CA LEU A 106 10.89 3.40 -0.96
C LEU A 106 10.15 3.16 0.36
N VAL A 107 9.07 2.39 0.32
CA VAL A 107 8.27 2.03 1.50
C VAL A 107 7.60 0.68 1.26
N SER A 108 7.47 -0.14 2.30
CA SER A 108 6.74 -1.40 2.25
C SER A 108 5.97 -1.66 3.55
N ALA A 109 4.86 -2.36 3.43
CA ALA A 109 4.04 -2.78 4.56
C ALA A 109 3.33 -4.10 4.26
N LYS A 110 3.20 -4.94 5.28
CA LYS A 110 2.28 -6.07 5.31
C LYS A 110 0.94 -5.58 5.82
N ILE A 111 -0.13 -5.78 5.06
CA ILE A 111 -1.44 -5.17 5.29
C ILE A 111 -2.48 -6.26 5.50
N THR A 112 -3.14 -6.24 6.64
CA THR A 112 -4.30 -7.06 6.97
C THR A 112 -5.58 -6.26 6.70
N PHE A 113 -6.39 -6.72 5.75
CA PHE A 113 -7.63 -6.06 5.33
C PHE A 113 -8.83 -6.58 6.14
N ALA A 114 -8.99 -6.10 7.37
CA ALA A 114 -10.15 -6.41 8.20
C ALA A 114 -11.44 -5.86 7.60
N TYR A 115 -12.56 -6.49 7.95
CA TYR A 115 -13.89 -6.01 7.59
C TYR A 115 -14.25 -4.73 8.36
N LYS A 116 -14.95 -3.84 7.67
CA LYS A 116 -15.65 -2.68 8.23
C LYS A 116 -16.88 -3.11 9.04
#